data_AF-A0A938TKC6-F1
#
_entry.id   AF-A0A938TKC6-F1
#
_cell.length_a   1.000
_cell.length_b   1.000
_cell.length_c   1.000
_cell.angle_alpha   90.00
_cell.angle_beta   90.00
_cell.angle_gamma   90.00
#
_symmetry.space_group_name_H-M   'P 1'
#
loop_
_entity.id
_entity.type
_entity.pdbx_description
1 polymer ?
#
loop_
_entity_poly.entity_id
_entity_poly.type
_entity_poly.pdbx_seq_one_letter_code
_entity_poly.pdbx_strand_id
1 'polypeptide(L)'
;MRILKRDGTEYIVDINEIKDYERLFPGVDVRHQIELAARWCLDNPSKRKDQIPRFLTNWLKRAPSTLPTSGPAGYRARVQEEHHKEMAKPAASYAVGRAALNEALRLVGKAALAK
;
A
#
# COMPACT_ATOMS: atom_id res chain seq x y z
N MET A 1 -22.11 13.67 0.08
CA MET A 1 -21.70 12.36 0.68
C MET A 1 -21.94 12.41 2.18
N ARG A 2 -22.07 11.27 2.89
CA ARG A 2 -22.41 11.24 4.33
C ARG A 2 -21.37 10.48 5.15
N ILE A 3 -21.00 11.00 6.32
CA ILE A 3 -20.06 10.38 7.25
C ILE A 3 -20.66 10.36 8.65
N LEU A 4 -20.69 9.18 9.29
CA LEU A 4 -21.14 9.06 10.68
C LEU A 4 -20.07 9.55 11.67
N LYS A 5 -20.50 10.42 12.58
CA LYS A 5 -19.71 10.90 13.72
C LYS A 5 -19.83 9.97 14.92
N ARG A 6 -19.05 10.24 15.97
CA ARG A 6 -19.07 9.46 17.21
C ARG A 6 -20.40 9.58 17.96
N ASP A 7 -20.97 10.78 17.96
CA ASP A 7 -22.29 11.08 18.54
C ASP A 7 -23.47 10.44 17.80
N GLY A 8 -23.21 9.71 16.70
CA GLY A 8 -24.23 9.09 15.87
C GLY A 8 -24.86 10.03 14.84
N THR A 9 -24.50 11.32 14.85
CA THR A 9 -24.96 12.28 13.86
C THR A 9 -24.25 12.08 12.52
N GLU A 10 -24.89 12.52 11.44
CA GLU A 10 -24.34 12.48 10.09
C GLU A 10 -23.72 13.83 9.73
N TYR A 11 -22.48 13.82 9.27
CA TYR A 11 -21.87 14.93 8.57
C TYR A 11 -22.13 14.78 7.06
N ILE A 12 -22.78 15.78 6.46
CA ILE A 12 -23.03 15.81 5.02
C ILE A 12 -21.91 16.62 4.38
N VAL A 13 -21.06 15.94 3.61
CA VAL A 13 -20.07 16.60 2.76
C VAL A 13 -20.78 17.12 1.52
N ASP A 14 -20.79 18.44 1.35
CA ASP A 14 -21.46 19.10 0.25
C ASP A 14 -20.60 19.14 -1.03
N ILE A 15 -21.19 19.60 -2.14
CA ILE A 15 -20.51 19.64 -3.45
C ILE A 15 -19.41 20.70 -3.47
N ASN A 16 -19.57 21.81 -2.75
CA ASN A 16 -18.58 22.89 -2.71
C ASN A 16 -17.36 22.46 -1.89
N GLU A 17 -17.56 21.79 -0.75
CA GLU A 17 -16.48 21.18 0.04
C GLU A 17 -15.68 20.17 -0.78
N ILE A 18 -16.36 19.32 -1.56
CA ILE A 18 -15.67 18.38 -2.46
C ILE A 18 -14.81 19.15 -3.47
N LYS A 19 -15.34 20.20 -4.10
CA LYS A 19 -14.58 21.04 -5.05
C LYS A 19 -13.40 21.74 -4.38
N ASP A 20 -13.54 22.18 -3.14
CA ASP A 20 -12.46 22.78 -2.37
C ASP A 20 -11.36 21.76 -2.07
N TYR A 21 -11.73 20.53 -1.71
CA TYR A 21 -10.78 19.44 -1.54
C TYR A 21 -10.10 19.04 -2.86
N GLU A 22 -10.82 18.97 -3.97
CA GLU A 22 -10.26 18.71 -5.32
C GLU A 22 -9.23 19.78 -5.70
N ARG A 23 -9.49 21.05 -5.35
CA ARG A 23 -8.53 22.15 -5.56
C ARG A 23 -7.31 22.05 -4.65
N LEU A 24 -7.49 21.66 -3.39
CA LEU A 24 -6.40 21.56 -2.40
C LEU A 24 -5.50 20.34 -2.60
N PHE A 25 -6.05 19.24 -3.13
CA PHE A 25 -5.38 17.95 -3.29
C PHE A 25 -5.34 17.52 -4.76
N PRO A 26 -4.61 18.24 -5.64
CA PRO A 26 -4.53 17.87 -7.04
C PRO A 26 -3.92 16.47 -7.20
N GLY A 27 -4.51 15.66 -8.09
CA GLY A 27 -4.07 14.29 -8.35
C GLY A 27 -4.57 13.24 -7.36
N VAL A 28 -5.33 13.62 -6.33
CA VAL A 28 -6.04 12.68 -5.47
C VAL A 28 -7.47 12.51 -5.98
N ASP A 29 -7.97 11.28 -6.06
CA ASP A 29 -9.40 11.03 -6.29
C ASP A 29 -10.19 11.32 -5.00
N VAL A 30 -10.48 12.61 -4.78
CA VAL A 30 -11.10 13.11 -3.55
C VAL A 30 -12.43 12.44 -3.27
N ARG A 31 -13.27 12.22 -4.29
CA ARG A 31 -14.60 11.64 -4.12
C ARG A 31 -14.49 10.21 -3.59
N HIS A 32 -13.69 9.39 -4.25
CA HIS A 32 -13.46 8.02 -3.81
C HIS A 32 -12.84 7.97 -2.41
N GLN A 33 -11.89 8.84 -2.11
CA GLN A 33 -11.27 8.89 -0.79
C GLN A 33 -12.24 9.29 0.33
N ILE A 34 -13.20 10.19 0.06
CA ILE A 34 -14.25 10.54 1.02
C ILE A 34 -15.19 9.35 1.28
N GLU A 35 -15.49 8.52 0.28
CA GLU A 35 -16.26 7.28 0.47
C GLU A 35 -15.52 6.26 1.32
N LEU A 36 -14.21 6.08 1.08
CA LEU A 36 -13.38 5.21 1.91
C LEU A 36 -13.30 5.73 3.35
N ALA A 37 -13.21 7.04 3.55
CA ALA A 37 -13.23 7.67 4.87
C ALA A 37 -14.59 7.47 5.57
N ALA A 38 -15.70 7.61 4.83
CA ALA A 38 -17.05 7.30 5.33
C ALA A 38 -17.15 5.84 5.76
N ARG A 39 -16.66 4.92 4.92
CA ARG A 39 -16.65 3.49 5.20
C ARG A 39 -15.82 3.14 6.43
N TRP A 40 -14.66 3.78 6.60
CA TRP A 40 -13.84 3.60 7.79
C TRP A 40 -14.58 3.98 9.08
N CYS A 41 -15.34 5.07 9.09
CA CYS A 41 -16.17 5.47 10.23
C CYS A 41 -17.32 4.48 10.50
N LEU A 42 -17.87 3.86 9.46
CA LEU A 42 -18.88 2.80 9.59
C LEU A 42 -18.27 1.54 10.22
N ASP A 43 -17.14 1.08 9.69
CA ASP A 43 -16.46 -0.15 10.12
C ASP A 43 -15.79 -0.01 11.50
N ASN A 44 -15.52 1.22 11.95
CA ASN A 44 -14.86 1.49 13.24
C ASN A 44 -15.71 2.39 14.16
N PRO A 45 -16.87 1.92 14.69
CA PRO A 45 -17.77 2.74 15.49
C PRO A 45 -17.12 3.42 16.70
N SER A 46 -16.26 2.70 17.43
CA SER A 46 -15.55 3.22 18.61
C SER A 46 -14.47 4.27 18.27
N LYS A 47 -14.00 4.30 17.01
CA LYS A 47 -12.95 5.21 16.54
C LYS A 47 -13.46 6.33 15.64
N ARG A 48 -14.78 6.46 15.48
CA ARG A 48 -15.40 7.56 14.74
C ARG A 48 -14.89 8.91 15.21
N LYS A 49 -14.83 9.84 14.26
CA LYS A 49 -14.32 11.20 14.45
C LYS A 49 -15.46 12.18 14.64
N ASP A 50 -15.24 13.17 15.47
CA ASP A 50 -16.20 14.26 15.70
C ASP A 50 -15.92 15.48 14.82
N GLN A 51 -14.64 15.73 14.53
CA GLN A 51 -14.18 16.83 13.69
C GLN A 51 -13.92 16.33 12.28
N ILE A 52 -14.99 16.11 11.51
CA ILE A 52 -14.93 15.51 10.16
C ILE A 52 -14.05 16.32 9.19
N PRO A 53 -14.13 17.67 9.11
CA PRO A 53 -13.27 18.43 8.21
C PRO A 53 -11.77 18.22 8.49
N ARG A 54 -11.38 18.23 9.76
CA ARG A 54 -9.99 17.96 10.18
C ARG A 54 -9.57 16.53 9.83
N PHE A 55 -10.48 15.58 10.02
CA PHE A 55 -10.25 14.18 9.68
C PHE A 55 -10.03 14.00 8.17
N LEU A 56 -10.90 14.57 7.33
CA LEU A 56 -10.80 14.50 5.88
C LEU A 56 -9.52 15.15 5.35
N THR A 57 -9.15 16.33 5.85
CA THR A 57 -7.87 16.98 5.48
C THR A 57 -6.67 16.08 5.78
N ASN A 58 -6.65 15.43 6.95
CA ASN A 58 -5.56 14.51 7.31
C ASN A 58 -5.60 13.18 6.53
N TRP A 59 -6.79 12.71 6.18
CA TRP A 59 -7.00 11.53 5.33
C TRP A 59 -6.45 11.78 3.92
N LEU A 60 -6.88 12.87 3.28
CA LEU A 60 -6.50 13.24 1.92
C LEU A 60 -5.01 13.55 1.78
N LYS A 61 -4.37 14.14 2.80
CA LYS A 61 -2.91 14.33 2.85
C LYS A 61 -2.12 13.02 2.73
N ARG A 62 -2.71 11.88 3.11
CA ARG A 62 -2.07 10.56 3.08
C ARG A 62 -2.60 9.68 1.94
N ALA A 63 -3.61 10.15 1.22
CA ALA A 63 -4.20 9.40 0.13
C ALA A 63 -3.19 9.22 -1.02
N PRO A 64 -3.25 8.11 -1.76
CA PRO A 64 -2.44 7.95 -2.96
C PRO A 64 -2.82 9.04 -3.96
N SER A 65 -1.80 9.72 -4.50
CA SER A 65 -1.95 10.65 -5.61
C SER A 65 -1.42 10.02 -6.89
N THR A 66 -2.05 10.33 -8.01
CA THR A 66 -1.62 9.92 -9.36
C THR A 66 -0.51 10.80 -9.90
N LEU A 67 -0.22 11.93 -9.25
CA LEU A 67 0.90 12.79 -9.60
C LEU A 67 2.22 12.09 -9.27
N PRO A 68 3.23 12.19 -10.15
CA PRO A 68 4.55 11.64 -9.87
C PRO A 68 5.12 12.31 -8.62
N THR A 69 5.22 11.54 -7.53
CA THR A 69 5.75 12.02 -6.26
C THR A 69 7.26 12.27 -6.41
N SER A 70 7.68 13.53 -6.39
CA SER A 70 9.10 13.95 -6.46
C SER A 70 9.87 13.73 -5.14
N GLY A 71 9.33 12.91 -4.22
CA GLY A 71 9.84 12.74 -2.86
C GLY A 71 10.50 11.38 -2.57
N PRO A 72 11.06 11.20 -1.36
CA PRO A 72 11.81 10.01 -0.95
C PRO A 72 11.03 8.69 -1.04
N ALA A 73 9.70 8.74 -0.96
CA ALA A 73 8.84 7.56 -1.14
C ALA A 73 8.84 7.06 -2.60
N GLY A 74 8.88 7.98 -3.57
CA GLY A 74 9.07 7.64 -4.99
C GLY A 74 10.47 7.08 -5.26
N TYR A 75 11.48 7.57 -4.55
CA TYR A 75 12.83 7.00 -4.55
C TYR A 75 12.86 5.57 -3.98
N ARG A 76 12.26 5.34 -2.79
CA ARG A 76 12.20 3.99 -2.18
C ARG A 76 11.44 2.99 -3.05
N ALA A 77 10.32 3.40 -3.67
CA ALA A 77 9.56 2.55 -4.59
C ALA A 77 10.37 2.20 -5.84
N ARG A 78 11.06 3.17 -6.46
CA ARG A 78 11.97 2.91 -7.60
C ARG A 78 13.10 1.96 -7.22
N VAL A 79 13.77 2.18 -6.09
CA VAL A 79 14.87 1.32 -5.63
C VAL A 79 14.39 -0.12 -5.39
N GLN A 80 13.19 -0.32 -4.85
CA GLN A 80 12.62 -1.66 -4.64
C GLN A 80 12.22 -2.34 -5.96
N GLU A 81 11.70 -1.58 -6.92
CA GLU A 81 11.39 -2.08 -8.25
C GLU A 81 12.67 -2.46 -9.03
N GLU A 82 13.72 -1.64 -8.96
CA GLU A 82 15.03 -1.95 -9.56
C GLU A 82 15.67 -3.16 -8.90
N HIS A 83 15.63 -3.26 -7.57
CA HIS A 83 16.11 -4.46 -6.85
C HIS A 83 15.31 -5.71 -7.22
N HIS A 84 13.99 -5.60 -7.40
CA HIS A 84 13.16 -6.72 -7.87
C HIS A 84 13.52 -7.13 -9.30
N LYS A 85 13.82 -6.18 -10.20
CA LYS A 85 14.32 -6.47 -11.56
C LYS A 85 15.71 -7.11 -11.54
N GLU A 86 16.58 -6.70 -10.61
CA GLU A 86 17.93 -7.27 -10.45
C GLU A 86 17.90 -8.68 -9.82
N MET A 87 16.93 -8.95 -8.95
CA MET A 87 16.66 -10.28 -8.37
C MET A 87 15.80 -11.18 -9.27
N ALA A 88 15.12 -10.60 -10.27
CA ALA A 88 14.45 -11.30 -11.37
C ALA A 88 15.41 -11.70 -12.50
N LYS A 89 16.70 -11.91 -12.19
CA LYS A 89 17.57 -12.70 -13.06
C LYS A 89 16.97 -14.10 -13.18
N PRO A 90 16.82 -14.67 -14.39
CA PRO A 90 16.14 -15.95 -14.57
C PRO A 90 16.79 -17.02 -13.70
N ALA A 91 15.97 -17.91 -13.13
CA ALA A 91 16.35 -19.03 -12.27
C ALA A 91 17.45 -19.95 -12.84
N ALA A 92 17.87 -19.72 -14.09
CA ALA A 92 19.02 -20.32 -14.75
C ALA A 92 20.37 -20.00 -14.08
N SER A 93 20.55 -18.83 -13.45
CA SER A 93 21.87 -18.50 -12.85
C SER A 93 22.19 -19.30 -11.57
N TYR A 94 21.16 -19.77 -10.85
CA TYR A 94 21.31 -20.64 -9.67
C TYR A 94 21.19 -22.14 -9.98
N ALA A 95 20.84 -22.51 -11.22
CA ALA A 95 20.65 -23.91 -11.62
C ALA A 95 21.96 -24.71 -11.62
N VAL A 96 23.07 -24.06 -12.00
CA VAL A 96 24.40 -24.71 -12.08
C VAL A 96 24.90 -25.15 -10.69
N GLY A 97 24.64 -24.36 -9.64
CA GLY A 97 25.08 -24.68 -8.28
C GLY A 97 24.24 -25.74 -7.56
N ARG A 98 22.91 -25.76 -7.81
CA ARG A 98 21.98 -26.70 -7.14
C ARG A 98 22.15 -28.15 -7.62
N ALA A 99 22.45 -28.36 -8.91
CA ALA A 99 22.71 -29.70 -9.43
C ALA A 99 23.99 -30.33 -8.85
N ALA A 100 25.05 -29.53 -8.74
CA ALA A 100 26.31 -29.96 -8.13
C ALA A 100 26.14 -30.29 -6.63
N LEU A 101 25.34 -29.51 -5.90
CA LEU A 101 25.09 -29.71 -4.47
C LEU A 101 24.23 -30.95 -4.20
N ASN A 102 23.24 -31.23 -5.07
CA ASN A 102 22.41 -32.43 -4.98
C ASN A 102 23.18 -33.71 -5.32
N GLU A 103 24.10 -33.68 -6.30
CA GLU A 103 24.94 -34.84 -6.61
C GLU A 103 25.98 -35.11 -5.51
N ALA A 104 26.56 -34.05 -4.93
CA ALA A 104 27.45 -34.19 -3.77
C ALA A 104 26.74 -34.81 -2.56
N LEU A 105 25.51 -34.37 -2.25
CA LEU A 105 24.68 -34.96 -1.19
C LEU A 105 24.33 -36.43 -1.46
N ARG A 106 24.07 -36.80 -2.72
CA ARG A 106 23.78 -38.18 -3.12
C ARG A 106 24.97 -39.12 -2.97
N LEU A 107 26.19 -38.63 -3.24
CA LEU A 107 27.43 -39.40 -3.07
C LEU A 107 27.79 -39.58 -1.58
N VAL A 108 27.59 -38.56 -0.75
CA VAL A 108 27.77 -38.66 0.71
C VAL A 108 26.75 -39.62 1.34
N GLY A 109 25.50 -39.61 0.88
CA GLY A 109 24.47 -40.54 1.35
C GLY A 109 24.72 -42.01 0.98
N LYS A 110 25.33 -42.28 -0.19
CA LYS A 110 25.71 -43.64 -0.61
C LYS A 110 26.91 -44.19 0.16
N ALA A 111 27.87 -43.33 0.53
CA ALA A 111 29.01 -43.73 1.34
C ALA A 111 28.62 -44.12 2.78
N ALA A 112 27.53 -43.57 3.31
CA ALA A 112 27.03 -43.87 4.65
C ALA A 112 26.29 -45.21 4.78
N LEU A 113 25.93 -45.86 3.65
CA LEU A 113 25.21 -47.15 3.60
C LEU A 113 26.10 -48.34 3.22
N ALA A 114 27.42 -48.12 3.09
CA ALA A 114 28.40 -49.15 2.72
C ALA A 114 29.34 -49.58 3.88
N LYS A 115 28.86 -49.51 5.13
CA LYS A 115 29.53 -50.08 6.30
C LYS A 115 28.55 -50.87 7.15
#